data_AF-A0A1C6KF14-F1
#
_entry.id   AF-A0A1C6KF14-F1
#
_cell.length_a   1.000
_cell.length_b   1.000
_cell.length_c   1.000
_cell.angle_alpha   90.00
_cell.angle_beta   90.00
_cell.angle_gamma   90.00
#
_symmetry.space_group_name_H-M   'P 1'
#
loop_
_entity.id
_entity.type
_entity.pdbx_description
1 polymer ?
#
loop_
_entity_poly.entity_id
_entity_poly.type
_entity_poly.pdbx_seq_one_letter_code
_entity_poly.pdbx_strand_id
1 'polypeptide(L)'
;MSWDLKGKEISVFITGNFSADFIKIEARYKNRRQRIIKCFCILLSADNNDLKRIRDMNFKDLKQLCLSHGFTNVAPLACDTIELKPEVRQMCASDSCHKYNKCWSCPPDCGTLEECEQRVRKYKLGILVQTVGQLEDSMDGEGMMRTEAMHKASFYSLEKDLRKFYPNMLPIGAGCCTKCKTCTCPDAPCRFPDQAFSSMEAYGMLVMQVCQANHLDYYYGPGKIAYTSCYLLK
;
A
#
# COMPACT_ATOMS: atom_id res chain seq x y z
N MET A 1 -25.69 3.71 -7.58
CA MET A 1 -26.14 4.80 -6.69
C MET A 1 -27.48 5.30 -7.22
N SER A 2 -28.54 5.06 -6.46
CA SER A 2 -29.87 5.60 -6.74
C SER A 2 -29.83 7.11 -6.49
N TRP A 3 -30.19 7.91 -7.48
CA TRP A 3 -30.50 9.31 -7.29
C TRP A 3 -32.03 9.38 -7.18
N ASP A 4 -32.54 9.62 -5.98
CA ASP A 4 -33.96 9.92 -5.78
C ASP A 4 -34.23 11.33 -6.31
N LEU A 5 -34.73 11.38 -7.54
CA LEU A 5 -35.36 12.56 -8.11
C LEU A 5 -36.85 12.27 -8.25
N LYS A 6 -37.58 12.49 -7.14
CA LYS A 6 -39.03 12.75 -7.07
C LYS A 6 -39.84 12.04 -8.17
N GLY A 7 -40.08 10.74 -7.97
CA GLY A 7 -41.26 10.05 -8.50
C GLY A 7 -41.40 9.94 -10.02
N LYS A 8 -40.31 9.74 -10.77
CA LYS A 8 -40.38 9.46 -12.21
C LYS A 8 -39.45 8.33 -12.62
N GLU A 9 -40.01 7.32 -13.31
CA GLU A 9 -39.22 6.24 -13.91
C GLU A 9 -38.28 6.80 -14.98
N ILE A 10 -36.99 6.55 -14.82
CA ILE A 10 -35.95 6.85 -15.81
C ILE A 10 -35.45 5.50 -16.33
N SER A 11 -35.74 5.21 -17.59
CA SER A 11 -35.19 4.04 -18.28
C SER A 11 -33.96 4.47 -19.06
N VAL A 12 -32.76 4.06 -18.61
CA VAL A 12 -31.50 4.28 -19.33
C VAL A 12 -31.21 3.04 -20.16
N PHE A 13 -31.17 3.18 -21.48
CA PHE A 13 -30.76 2.11 -22.38
C PHE A 13 -29.31 2.35 -22.81
N ILE A 14 -28.44 1.42 -22.46
CA ILE A 14 -27.09 1.36 -23.03
C ILE A 14 -27.21 0.45 -24.26
N THR A 15 -27.19 1.04 -25.45
CA THR A 15 -27.20 0.27 -26.70
C THR A 15 -25.93 0.55 -27.49
N GLY A 16 -25.15 -0.49 -27.81
CA GLY A 16 -24.19 -0.47 -28.90
C GLY A 16 -22.72 -0.69 -28.54
N ASN A 17 -22.04 -1.40 -29.44
CA ASN A 17 -20.73 -2.06 -29.30
C ASN A 17 -19.52 -1.16 -29.02
N PHE A 18 -18.59 -1.72 -28.26
CA PHE A 18 -17.35 -1.10 -27.78
C PHE A 18 -16.25 -1.07 -28.85
N SER A 19 -15.73 0.13 -29.10
CA SER A 19 -14.33 0.39 -29.47
C SER A 19 -13.82 1.59 -28.68
N ALA A 20 -12.53 1.60 -28.35
CA ALA A 20 -11.97 2.13 -27.10
C ALA A 20 -12.16 3.61 -26.72
N ASP A 21 -12.68 4.51 -27.56
CA ASP A 21 -12.54 5.95 -27.26
C ASP A 21 -13.84 6.77 -27.19
N PHE A 22 -15.02 6.18 -27.38
CA PHE A 22 -16.27 6.97 -27.34
C PHE A 22 -17.46 6.21 -26.73
N ILE A 23 -18.01 6.74 -25.64
CA ILE A 23 -19.34 6.37 -25.15
C ILE A 23 -20.30 7.53 -25.45
N LYS A 24 -21.26 7.29 -26.34
CA LYS A 24 -22.36 8.22 -26.60
C LYS A 24 -23.59 7.78 -25.79
N ILE A 25 -23.95 8.55 -24.76
CA ILE A 25 -25.14 8.29 -23.96
C ILE A 25 -26.28 9.18 -24.46
N GLU A 26 -27.31 8.57 -25.06
CA GLU A 26 -28.56 9.27 -25.38
C GLU A 26 -29.61 8.98 -24.30
N ALA A 27 -30.06 10.02 -23.60
CA ALA A 27 -31.21 9.94 -22.72
C ALA A 27 -32.45 10.48 -23.45
N ARG A 28 -33.50 9.65 -23.60
CA ARG A 28 -34.81 10.08 -24.10
C ARG A 28 -35.80 10.17 -22.95
N TYR A 29 -36.49 11.28 -22.85
CA TYR A 29 -37.53 11.51 -21.84
C TYR A 29 -38.90 11.57 -22.51
N LYS A 30 -39.90 10.86 -21.96
CA LYS A 30 -41.30 11.00 -22.37
C LYS A 30 -42.06 11.80 -21.31
N ASN A 31 -42.69 12.90 -21.73
CA ASN A 31 -43.73 13.57 -20.95
C ASN A 31 -45.01 13.69 -21.78
N ARG A 32 -46.18 13.84 -21.13
CA ARG A 32 -47.54 13.80 -21.74
C ARG A 32 -47.85 14.87 -22.81
N ARG A 33 -46.90 15.74 -23.18
CA ARG A 33 -46.98 16.60 -24.37
C ARG A 33 -45.65 16.52 -25.11
N GLN A 34 -45.70 16.05 -26.36
CA GLN A 34 -44.57 15.86 -27.26
C GLN A 34 -43.68 17.11 -27.34
N ARG A 35 -42.40 16.99 -26.96
CA ARG A 35 -41.25 17.75 -27.50
C ARG A 35 -39.94 17.25 -26.85
N ILE A 36 -39.00 16.81 -27.68
CA ILE A 36 -37.65 16.34 -27.34
C ILE A 36 -36.72 17.55 -27.29
N ILE A 37 -35.97 17.78 -26.21
CA ILE A 37 -34.92 18.83 -26.20
C ILE A 37 -33.65 18.39 -25.42
N LYS A 38 -32.53 18.50 -26.17
CA LYS A 38 -31.09 18.58 -25.83
C LYS A 38 -30.28 17.33 -25.48
N CYS A 39 -29.37 17.00 -26.42
CA CYS A 39 -28.13 16.26 -26.19
C CYS A 39 -27.08 17.17 -25.55
N PHE A 40 -26.34 16.65 -24.58
CA PHE A 40 -25.11 17.26 -24.06
C PHE A 40 -23.95 16.31 -24.39
N CYS A 41 -23.01 16.74 -25.23
CA CYS A 41 -21.72 16.05 -25.41
C CYS A 41 -20.71 16.73 -24.49
N ILE A 42 -20.19 16.01 -23.50
CA ILE A 42 -19.06 16.49 -22.69
C ILE A 42 -17.81 15.83 -23.26
N LEU A 43 -16.91 16.65 -23.84
CA LEU A 43 -15.53 16.29 -24.14
C LEU A 43 -14.72 16.48 -22.86
N LEU A 44 -14.18 15.40 -22.29
CA LEU A 44 -13.18 15.49 -21.22
C LEU A 44 -11.82 15.10 -21.80
N SER A 45 -10.99 16.11 -22.05
CA SER A 45 -9.55 15.97 -22.14
C SER A 45 -9.01 15.47 -20.81
N ALA A 46 -8.02 14.57 -20.86
CA ALA A 46 -7.43 13.88 -19.73
C ALA A 46 -7.08 14.81 -18.55
N ASP A 47 -7.63 14.51 -17.36
CA ASP A 47 -7.13 15.05 -16.10
C ASP A 47 -7.48 14.12 -14.91
N ASN A 48 -6.44 13.50 -14.33
CA ASN A 48 -6.23 13.10 -12.92
C ASN A 48 -7.37 12.54 -12.03
N ASN A 49 -8.45 12.02 -12.60
CA ASN A 49 -9.62 11.58 -11.84
C ASN A 49 -9.77 10.06 -11.72
N ASP A 50 -8.90 9.25 -12.32
CA ASP A 50 -9.00 7.78 -12.34
C ASP A 50 -8.26 7.07 -11.19
N LEU A 51 -7.47 7.78 -10.36
CA LEU A 51 -7.10 7.38 -8.99
C LEU A 51 -8.30 7.43 -8.02
N LYS A 52 -9.41 8.04 -8.44
CA LYS A 52 -10.60 8.33 -7.62
C LYS A 52 -11.56 7.13 -7.56
N ARG A 53 -11.06 5.95 -7.18
CA ARG A 53 -11.84 4.78 -6.69
C ARG A 53 -10.88 3.64 -6.34
N ILE A 54 -10.20 3.74 -5.19
CA ILE A 54 -9.83 2.51 -4.49
C ILE A 54 -11.19 1.91 -4.08
N ARG A 55 -11.54 0.73 -4.62
CA ARG A 55 -12.60 -0.07 -4.01
C ARG A 55 -12.11 -0.33 -2.59
N ASP A 56 -12.91 0.08 -1.61
CA ASP A 56 -12.60 0.14 -0.18
C ASP A 56 -11.73 1.38 0.16
N MET A 57 -12.27 2.28 1.01
CA MET A 57 -11.72 3.56 1.54
C MET A 57 -11.05 4.55 0.55
N ASN A 58 -11.49 5.82 0.57
CA ASN A 58 -10.74 6.88 -0.11
C ASN A 58 -9.42 7.16 0.62
N PHE A 59 -8.42 7.72 -0.07
CA PHE A 59 -7.08 7.95 0.51
C PHE A 59 -7.09 8.85 1.75
N LYS A 60 -8.03 9.81 1.86
CA LYS A 60 -8.12 10.69 3.03
C LYS A 60 -8.47 9.89 4.29
N ASP A 61 -9.44 8.99 4.19
CA ASP A 61 -9.86 8.14 5.30
C ASP A 61 -8.75 7.14 5.65
N LEU A 62 -8.10 6.57 4.64
CA LEU A 62 -6.99 5.64 4.83
C LEU A 62 -5.80 6.31 5.51
N LYS A 63 -5.44 7.53 5.08
CA LYS A 63 -4.40 8.34 5.73
C LYS A 63 -4.76 8.61 7.19
N GLN A 64 -6.01 8.97 7.47
CA GLN A 64 -6.43 9.24 8.84
C GLN A 64 -6.38 7.99 9.71
N LEU A 65 -6.73 6.83 9.16
CA LEU A 65 -6.58 5.54 9.82
C LEU A 65 -5.10 5.30 10.18
N CYS A 66 -4.18 5.41 9.22
CA CYS A 66 -2.74 5.27 9.48
C CYS A 66 -2.25 6.21 10.59
N LEU A 67 -2.60 7.49 10.53
CA LEU A 67 -2.22 8.46 11.56
C LEU A 67 -2.78 8.08 12.95
N SER A 68 -4.00 7.54 13.01
CA SER A 68 -4.62 7.08 14.26
C SER A 68 -3.91 5.88 14.91
N HIS A 69 -3.17 5.10 14.12
CA HIS A 69 -2.31 4.01 14.62
C HIS A 69 -0.91 4.49 15.05
N GLY A 70 -0.60 5.79 14.94
CA GLY A 70 0.66 6.37 15.45
C GLY A 70 1.76 6.54 14.40
N PHE A 71 1.46 6.42 13.10
CA PHE A 71 2.39 6.81 12.05
C PHE A 71 2.54 8.33 11.97
N THR A 72 3.75 8.82 11.73
CA THR A 72 4.04 10.25 11.61
C THR A 72 3.81 10.76 10.18
N ASN A 73 4.20 9.97 9.18
CA ASN A 73 4.03 10.33 7.77
C ASN A 73 3.39 9.19 6.98
N VAL A 74 2.61 9.56 5.98
CA VAL A 74 1.81 8.65 5.17
C VAL A 74 1.72 9.20 3.75
N ALA A 75 2.02 8.35 2.76
CA ALA A 75 1.96 8.68 1.34
C ALA A 75 1.30 7.56 0.52
N PRO A 76 0.62 7.88 -0.59
CA PRO A 76 0.17 6.84 -1.51
C PRO A 76 1.39 6.12 -2.12
N LEU A 77 1.24 4.84 -2.42
CA LEU A 77 2.26 4.04 -3.09
C LEU A 77 1.75 3.57 -4.44
N ALA A 78 2.35 4.06 -5.52
CA ALA A 78 2.17 3.49 -6.85
C ALA A 78 3.06 2.24 -6.95
N CYS A 79 2.46 1.04 -6.93
CA CYS A 79 3.22 -0.22 -6.88
C CYS A 79 4.10 -0.42 -8.14
N ASP A 80 3.75 0.21 -9.25
CA ASP A 80 4.54 0.16 -10.48
C ASP A 80 5.90 0.87 -10.34
N THR A 81 6.07 1.77 -9.36
CA THR A 81 7.33 2.44 -9.05
C THR A 81 8.30 1.59 -8.21
N ILE A 82 7.86 0.43 -7.73
CA ILE A 82 8.71 -0.47 -6.94
C ILE A 82 9.68 -1.19 -7.86
N GLU A 83 10.97 -1.04 -7.58
CA GLU A 83 12.06 -1.78 -8.20
C GLU A 83 12.70 -2.70 -7.16
N LEU A 84 12.70 -4.02 -7.42
CA LEU A 84 13.37 -4.99 -6.58
C LEU A 84 14.80 -5.22 -7.07
N LYS A 85 15.77 -4.96 -6.20
CA LYS A 85 17.19 -4.90 -6.54
C LYS A 85 17.95 -6.10 -5.96
N PRO A 86 18.66 -6.89 -6.80
CA PRO A 86 19.52 -7.98 -6.32
C PRO A 86 20.55 -7.52 -5.29
N GLU A 87 21.09 -6.30 -5.44
CA GLU A 87 22.09 -5.74 -4.54
C GLU A 87 21.53 -5.56 -3.12
N VAL A 88 20.26 -5.20 -2.99
CA VAL A 88 19.58 -5.10 -1.68
C VAL A 88 19.42 -6.49 -1.06
N ARG A 89 19.12 -7.49 -1.87
CA ARG A 89 19.04 -8.88 -1.42
C ARG A 89 20.40 -9.42 -0.97
N GLN A 90 21.47 -9.05 -1.66
CA GLN A 90 22.85 -9.38 -1.29
C GLN A 90 23.27 -8.68 0.00
N MET A 91 22.88 -7.41 0.21
CA MET A 91 23.09 -6.73 1.48
C MET A 91 22.41 -7.47 2.64
N CYS A 92 21.21 -8.01 2.43
CA CYS A 92 20.54 -8.85 3.42
C CYS A 92 21.34 -10.14 3.73
N ALA A 93 22.01 -10.71 2.72
CA ALA A 93 22.87 -11.89 2.85
C ALA A 93 24.15 -11.68 3.67
N SER A 94 24.52 -10.42 3.95
CA SER A 94 25.60 -10.13 4.91
C SER A 94 25.26 -10.48 6.36
N ASP A 95 24.00 -10.79 6.65
CA ASP A 95 23.48 -11.14 7.99
C ASP A 95 23.79 -10.11 9.09
N SER A 96 23.89 -8.82 8.72
CA SER A 96 24.15 -7.74 9.67
C SER A 96 23.07 -7.60 10.75
N CYS A 97 21.83 -8.05 10.47
CA CYS A 97 20.74 -8.10 11.43
C CYS A 97 20.61 -9.45 12.17
N HIS A 98 21.45 -10.43 11.86
CA HIS A 98 21.46 -11.78 12.46
C HIS A 98 20.17 -12.60 12.26
N LYS A 99 19.45 -12.35 11.16
CA LYS A 99 18.17 -13.02 10.82
C LYS A 99 18.18 -13.72 9.47
N TYR A 100 19.23 -13.56 8.68
CA TYR A 100 19.37 -14.27 7.41
C TYR A 100 19.40 -15.77 7.65
N ASN A 101 18.60 -16.53 6.91
CA ASN A 101 18.46 -17.99 7.05
C ASN A 101 18.09 -18.47 8.48
N LYS A 102 17.52 -17.57 9.30
CA LYS A 102 17.14 -17.81 10.72
C LYS A 102 15.72 -17.32 11.01
N CYS A 103 15.00 -16.87 9.98
CA CYS A 103 13.64 -16.37 10.10
C CYS A 103 12.86 -16.64 8.81
N TRP A 104 11.66 -17.22 8.94
CA TRP A 104 10.79 -17.53 7.80
C TRP A 104 10.41 -16.29 6.95
N SER A 105 10.52 -15.07 7.50
CA SER A 105 10.28 -13.82 6.78
C SER A 105 11.53 -13.20 6.14
N CYS A 106 12.67 -13.86 6.24
CA CYS A 106 13.96 -13.40 5.73
C CYS A 106 14.40 -14.30 4.57
N PRO A 107 15.33 -13.85 3.72
CA PRO A 107 15.96 -14.73 2.75
C PRO A 107 16.61 -15.96 3.42
N PRO A 108 16.60 -17.12 2.73
CA PRO A 108 15.91 -17.38 1.46
C PRO A 108 14.40 -17.64 1.61
N ASP A 109 13.92 -17.93 2.82
CA ASP A 109 12.57 -18.43 3.11
C ASP A 109 11.41 -17.50 2.73
N CYS A 110 11.63 -16.19 2.69
CA CYS A 110 10.61 -15.27 2.19
C CYS A 110 10.39 -15.35 0.66
N GLY A 111 11.11 -16.21 -0.04
CA GLY A 111 11.05 -16.42 -1.49
C GLY A 111 12.27 -15.86 -2.23
N THR A 112 12.45 -16.32 -3.46
CA THR A 112 13.37 -15.75 -4.45
C THR A 112 12.98 -14.30 -4.78
N LEU A 113 13.92 -13.54 -5.34
CA LEU A 113 13.63 -12.15 -5.73
C LEU A 113 12.54 -12.11 -6.81
N GLU A 114 12.55 -13.08 -7.72
CA GLU A 114 11.56 -13.26 -8.77
C GLU A 114 10.16 -13.58 -8.22
N GLU A 115 10.07 -14.44 -7.20
CA GLU A 115 8.80 -14.71 -6.51
C GLU A 115 8.28 -13.47 -5.76
N CYS A 116 9.17 -12.70 -5.12
CA CYS A 116 8.81 -11.43 -4.50
C CYS A 116 8.27 -10.44 -5.54
N GLU A 117 8.93 -10.32 -6.69
CA GLU A 117 8.51 -9.47 -7.81
C GLU A 117 7.11 -9.87 -8.30
N GLN A 118 6.89 -11.17 -8.53
CA GLN A 118 5.58 -11.69 -8.95
C GLN A 118 4.47 -11.40 -7.93
N ARG A 119 4.79 -11.37 -6.62
CA ARG A 119 3.82 -10.99 -5.58
C ARG A 119 3.52 -9.50 -5.65
N VAL A 120 4.55 -8.64 -5.73
CA VAL A 120 4.39 -7.18 -5.79
C VAL A 120 3.60 -6.75 -7.03
N ARG A 121 3.88 -7.33 -8.20
CA ARG A 121 3.22 -6.97 -9.47
C ARG A 121 1.73 -7.30 -9.54
N LYS A 122 1.18 -8.04 -8.57
CA LYS A 122 -0.28 -8.26 -8.43
C LYS A 122 -1.03 -7.03 -7.92
N TYR A 123 -0.31 -6.01 -7.45
CA TYR A 123 -0.86 -4.80 -6.85
C TYR A 123 -0.54 -3.58 -7.72
N LYS A 124 -1.45 -2.61 -7.71
CA LYS A 124 -1.28 -1.32 -8.41
C LYS A 124 -1.16 -0.14 -7.46
N LEU A 125 -1.84 -0.24 -6.32
CA LEU A 125 -1.90 0.79 -5.31
C LEU A 125 -1.49 0.21 -3.96
N GLY A 126 -0.93 1.07 -3.14
CA GLY A 126 -0.59 0.77 -1.76
C GLY A 126 -0.51 2.03 -0.94
N ILE A 127 0.02 1.89 0.26
CA ILE A 127 0.31 3.00 1.15
C ILE A 127 1.67 2.82 1.80
N LEU A 128 2.46 3.89 1.81
CA LEU A 128 3.67 4.02 2.60
C LEU A 128 3.31 4.63 3.94
N VAL A 129 3.87 4.06 5.00
CA VAL A 129 3.73 4.55 6.37
C VAL A 129 5.09 4.68 7.01
N GLN A 130 5.28 5.75 7.77
CA GLN A 130 6.54 6.04 8.45
C GLN A 130 6.33 6.44 9.89
N THR A 131 7.30 6.08 10.73
CA THR A 131 7.44 6.60 12.09
C THR A 131 8.80 7.27 12.19
N VAL A 132 8.78 8.58 12.40
CA VAL A 132 9.99 9.40 12.59
C VAL A 132 10.22 9.62 14.08
N GLY A 133 11.37 9.17 14.57
CA GLY A 133 11.83 9.36 15.94
C GLY A 133 12.91 10.43 16.02
N GLN A 134 12.99 11.09 17.16
CA GLN A 134 14.10 11.97 17.51
C GLN A 134 15.17 11.13 18.22
N LEU A 135 16.43 11.35 17.83
CA LEU A 135 17.61 10.80 18.46
C LEU A 135 18.33 11.89 19.24
N GLU A 136 18.97 11.50 20.34
CA GLU A 136 19.82 12.38 21.16
C GLU A 136 21.11 12.73 20.41
N ASP A 137 21.76 11.73 19.81
CA ASP A 137 22.93 11.88 18.95
C ASP A 137 23.05 10.70 17.95
N SER A 138 24.17 10.63 17.20
CA SER A 138 24.39 9.59 16.19
C SER A 138 24.61 8.18 16.75
N MET A 139 24.90 8.07 18.06
CA MET A 139 25.15 6.83 18.78
C MET A 139 23.96 6.42 19.68
N ASP A 140 22.83 7.13 19.60
CA ASP A 140 21.60 6.85 20.36
C ASP A 140 20.88 5.58 19.86
N GLY A 141 21.49 4.42 20.11
CA GLY A 141 20.93 3.12 19.75
C GLY A 141 19.61 2.83 20.47
N GLU A 142 19.42 3.36 21.69
CA GLU A 142 18.16 3.20 22.42
C GLU A 142 17.02 3.95 21.73
N GLY A 143 17.23 5.19 21.29
CA GLY A 143 16.28 5.97 20.51
C GLY A 143 15.91 5.28 19.20
N MET A 144 16.90 4.68 18.52
CA MET A 144 16.67 3.87 17.32
C MET A 144 15.76 2.67 17.62
N MET A 145 16.06 1.89 18.67
CA MET A 145 15.29 0.71 19.06
C MET A 145 13.87 1.07 19.55
N ARG A 146 13.72 2.16 20.33
CA ARG A 146 12.42 2.67 20.78
C ARG A 146 11.55 3.05 19.58
N THR A 147 12.12 3.78 18.61
CA THR A 147 11.39 4.21 17.41
C THR A 147 11.01 3.00 16.54
N GLU A 148 11.89 2.00 16.41
CA GLU A 148 11.58 0.75 15.70
C GLU A 148 10.41 0.01 16.37
N ALA A 149 10.44 -0.10 17.70
CA ALA A 149 9.40 -0.77 18.46
C ALA A 149 8.04 -0.06 18.31
N MET A 150 8.03 1.28 18.34
CA MET A 150 6.84 2.08 18.05
C MET A 150 6.31 1.81 16.64
N HIS A 151 7.19 1.86 15.63
CA HIS A 151 6.81 1.60 14.25
C HIS A 151 6.20 0.22 14.06
N LYS A 152 6.83 -0.82 14.63
CA LYS A 152 6.33 -2.20 14.57
C LYS A 152 5.00 -2.37 15.28
N ALA A 153 4.80 -1.73 16.43
CA ALA A 153 3.53 -1.75 17.13
C ALA A 153 2.41 -1.11 16.29
N SER A 154 2.67 0.06 15.72
CA SER A 154 1.76 0.73 14.76
C SER A 154 1.48 -0.14 13.54
N PHE A 155 2.49 -0.81 13.00
CA PHE A 155 2.37 -1.72 11.86
C PHE A 155 1.44 -2.90 12.16
N TYR A 156 1.68 -3.65 13.23
CA TYR A 156 0.78 -4.76 13.58
C TYR A 156 -0.65 -4.31 13.89
N SER A 157 -0.79 -3.15 14.52
CA SER A 157 -2.10 -2.59 14.87
C SER A 157 -2.89 -2.21 13.61
N LEU A 158 -2.26 -1.47 12.68
CA LEU A 158 -2.87 -1.09 11.41
C LEU A 158 -3.15 -2.32 10.54
N GLU A 159 -2.24 -3.29 10.47
CA GLU A 159 -2.40 -4.51 9.69
C GLU A 159 -3.73 -5.21 10.02
N LYS A 160 -4.04 -5.35 11.31
CA LYS A 160 -5.28 -6.00 11.78
C LYS A 160 -6.54 -5.26 11.30
N ASP A 161 -6.53 -3.94 11.34
CA ASP A 161 -7.70 -3.15 10.94
C ASP A 161 -7.81 -3.03 9.43
N LEU A 162 -6.68 -2.87 8.73
CA LEU A 162 -6.62 -2.77 7.28
C LEU A 162 -7.02 -4.08 6.60
N ARG A 163 -6.71 -5.23 7.20
CA ARG A 163 -7.12 -6.56 6.71
C ARG A 163 -8.64 -6.72 6.58
N LYS A 164 -9.42 -5.99 7.38
CA LYS A 164 -10.90 -6.02 7.32
C LYS A 164 -11.44 -5.42 6.01
N PHE A 165 -10.70 -4.46 5.44
CA PHE A 165 -11.04 -3.79 4.20
C PHE A 165 -10.30 -4.41 3.01
N TYR A 166 -9.05 -4.83 3.20
CA TYR A 166 -8.20 -5.43 2.17
C TYR A 166 -7.71 -6.81 2.62
N PRO A 167 -8.54 -7.86 2.57
CA PRO A 167 -8.16 -9.19 3.05
C PRO A 167 -6.95 -9.75 2.30
N ASN A 168 -6.79 -9.39 1.03
CA ASN A 168 -5.71 -9.84 0.15
C ASN A 168 -4.49 -8.89 0.15
N MET A 169 -4.40 -7.96 1.10
CA MET A 169 -3.25 -7.04 1.14
C MET A 169 -1.94 -7.77 1.38
N LEU A 170 -0.85 -7.20 0.87
CA LEU A 170 0.51 -7.63 1.17
C LEU A 170 1.18 -6.64 2.12
N PRO A 171 1.29 -6.95 3.43
CA PRO A 171 2.02 -6.12 4.37
C PRO A 171 3.54 -6.38 4.22
N ILE A 172 4.32 -5.30 4.10
CA ILE A 172 5.78 -5.34 3.99
C ILE A 172 6.35 -4.33 5.00
N GLY A 173 7.09 -4.83 5.99
CA GLY A 173 7.45 -4.07 7.18
C GLY A 173 8.85 -3.45 7.14
N ALA A 174 9.20 -2.78 8.24
CA ALA A 174 10.58 -2.42 8.58
C ALA A 174 11.21 -3.54 9.44
N GLY A 175 12.28 -4.16 8.91
CA GLY A 175 12.95 -5.28 9.56
C GLY A 175 12.16 -6.60 9.59
N CYS A 176 12.75 -7.62 10.21
CA CYS A 176 12.19 -8.98 10.24
C CYS A 176 10.90 -9.10 11.06
N CYS A 177 10.15 -10.18 10.80
CA CYS A 177 8.97 -10.55 11.59
C CYS A 177 9.33 -10.81 13.06
N THR A 178 8.55 -10.24 13.97
CA THR A 178 8.71 -10.37 15.42
C THR A 178 7.46 -10.91 16.13
N LYS A 179 6.53 -11.52 15.39
CA LYS A 179 5.26 -12.07 15.94
C LYS A 179 5.48 -13.11 17.04
N CYS A 180 6.55 -13.88 16.94
CA CYS A 180 6.92 -14.88 17.94
C CYS A 180 8.18 -14.44 18.69
N LYS A 181 8.29 -14.81 19.97
CA LYS A 181 9.49 -14.52 20.79
C LYS A 181 10.76 -15.16 20.21
N THR A 182 10.63 -16.41 19.76
CA THR A 182 11.70 -17.16 19.10
C THR A 182 11.13 -17.78 17.83
N CYS A 183 11.77 -17.51 16.69
CA CYS A 183 11.39 -18.08 15.41
C CYS A 183 11.63 -19.59 15.40
N THR A 184 10.76 -20.33 14.71
CA THR A 184 10.89 -21.78 14.53
C THR A 184 11.78 -22.16 13.36
N CYS A 185 12.26 -21.17 12.58
CA CYS A 185 13.16 -21.41 11.46
C CYS A 185 14.54 -21.88 11.95
N PRO A 186 15.16 -22.89 11.30
CA PRO A 186 14.62 -23.72 10.22
C PRO A 186 13.89 -24.99 10.71
N ASP A 187 13.87 -25.23 12.01
CA ASP A 187 13.53 -26.53 12.61
C ASP A 187 12.05 -26.93 12.53
N ALA A 188 11.12 -25.97 12.49
CA ALA A 188 9.68 -26.24 12.42
C ALA A 188 8.89 -25.14 11.68
N PRO A 189 7.70 -25.46 11.12
CA PRO A 189 6.88 -24.47 10.40
C PRO A 189 6.60 -23.19 11.20
N CYS A 190 6.34 -22.10 10.49
CA CYS A 190 5.97 -20.83 11.11
C CYS A 190 4.71 -21.01 11.97
N ARG A 191 4.72 -20.45 13.20
CA ARG A 191 3.54 -20.48 14.10
C ARG A 191 2.39 -19.58 13.64
N PHE A 192 2.69 -18.58 12.80
CA PHE A 192 1.74 -17.57 12.32
C PHE A 192 1.94 -17.31 10.82
N PRO A 193 1.76 -18.32 9.95
CA PRO A 193 2.10 -18.20 8.52
C PRO A 193 1.33 -17.05 7.85
N ASP A 194 0.05 -16.90 8.14
CA ASP A 194 -0.81 -15.88 7.53
C ASP A 194 -0.57 -14.45 8.07
N GLN A 195 0.17 -14.32 9.17
CA GLN A 195 0.49 -13.03 9.79
C GLN A 195 1.98 -12.68 9.70
N ALA A 196 2.80 -13.58 9.14
CA ALA A 196 4.19 -13.29 8.88
C ALA A 196 4.29 -12.26 7.76
N PHE A 197 5.18 -11.30 7.93
CA PHE A 197 5.50 -10.28 6.92
C PHE A 197 7.01 -10.22 6.77
N SER A 198 7.47 -9.90 5.58
CA SER A 198 8.90 -9.66 5.31
C SER A 198 9.19 -8.17 5.32
N SER A 199 10.46 -7.82 5.44
CA SER A 199 10.86 -6.42 5.34
C SER A 199 10.90 -5.93 3.90
N MET A 200 10.90 -4.62 3.72
CA MET A 200 11.11 -3.99 2.41
C MET A 200 12.44 -4.45 1.78
N GLU A 201 13.51 -4.50 2.57
CA GLU A 201 14.84 -4.94 2.14
C GLU A 201 14.89 -6.43 1.85
N ALA A 202 14.14 -7.25 2.60
CA ALA A 202 13.98 -8.66 2.28
C ALA A 202 13.31 -8.83 0.91
N TYR A 203 12.37 -7.96 0.53
CA TYR A 203 11.82 -7.98 -0.83
C TYR A 203 12.79 -7.44 -1.89
N GLY A 204 13.93 -6.88 -1.50
CA GLY A 204 14.88 -6.24 -2.42
C GLY A 204 14.57 -4.77 -2.67
N MET A 205 13.66 -4.16 -1.91
CA MET A 205 13.34 -2.75 -2.04
C MET A 205 14.39 -1.89 -1.36
N LEU A 206 15.01 -0.97 -2.09
CA LEU A 206 15.78 0.10 -1.48
C LEU A 206 14.81 1.16 -0.94
N VAL A 207 14.58 1.15 0.38
CA VAL A 207 13.54 1.95 1.06
C VAL A 207 13.57 3.42 0.64
N MET A 208 14.75 4.04 0.61
CA MET A 208 14.93 5.43 0.20
C MET A 208 14.39 5.71 -1.21
N GLN A 209 14.64 4.82 -2.17
CA GLN A 209 14.16 5.00 -3.55
C GLN A 209 12.65 4.83 -3.64
N VAL A 210 12.07 3.88 -2.92
CA VAL A 210 10.61 3.71 -2.87
C VAL A 210 9.95 4.96 -2.29
N CYS A 211 10.50 5.53 -1.22
CA CYS A 211 10.02 6.80 -0.65
C CYS A 211 10.10 7.95 -1.67
N GLN A 212 11.27 8.16 -2.28
CA GLN A 212 11.49 9.23 -3.25
C GLN A 212 10.59 9.13 -4.48
N ALA A 213 10.43 7.92 -5.03
CA ALA A 213 9.55 7.67 -6.18
C ALA A 213 8.06 7.95 -5.89
N ASN A 214 7.69 8.00 -4.61
CA ASN A 214 6.32 8.26 -4.15
C ASN A 214 6.20 9.56 -3.34
N HIS A 215 7.14 10.47 -3.52
CA HIS A 215 7.13 11.81 -2.92
C HIS A 215 7.05 11.82 -1.38
N LEU A 216 7.69 10.84 -0.74
CA LEU A 216 7.84 10.76 0.70
C LEU A 216 9.31 10.97 1.07
N ASP A 217 9.57 11.86 2.04
CA ASP A 217 10.91 12.05 2.55
C ASP A 217 11.42 10.78 3.25
N TYR A 218 12.69 10.45 3.05
CA TYR A 218 13.37 9.39 3.79
C TYR A 218 14.29 9.93 4.88
N TYR A 219 14.84 11.14 4.66
CA TYR A 219 15.76 11.81 5.58
C TYR A 219 15.14 13.10 6.11
N TYR A 220 15.06 13.23 7.42
CA TYR A 220 14.38 14.34 8.11
C TYR A 220 15.35 15.32 8.80
N GLY A 221 16.64 15.23 8.48
CA GLY A 221 17.71 16.01 9.10
C GLY A 221 18.49 15.23 10.16
N PRO A 222 19.57 15.82 10.70
CA PRO A 222 20.39 15.21 11.74
C PRO A 222 19.57 14.99 13.02
N GLY A 223 19.91 13.92 13.76
CA GLY A 223 19.20 13.56 14.99
C GLY A 223 17.81 12.98 14.75
N LYS A 224 17.49 12.49 13.55
CA LYS A 224 16.22 11.80 13.28
C LYS A 224 16.44 10.48 12.58
N ILE A 225 15.56 9.53 12.88
CA ILE A 225 15.47 8.23 12.22
C ILE A 225 14.06 8.00 11.73
N ALA A 226 13.92 7.42 10.53
CA ALA A 226 12.64 7.07 9.95
C ALA A 226 12.59 5.56 9.67
N TYR A 227 11.63 4.87 10.29
CA TYR A 227 11.27 3.51 9.88
C TYR A 227 10.11 3.58 8.90
N THR A 228 10.22 2.87 7.78
CA THR A 228 9.23 2.86 6.71
C THR A 228 8.73 1.45 6.47
N SER A 229 7.42 1.31 6.31
CA SER A 229 6.74 0.10 5.87
C SER A 229 5.76 0.43 4.76
N CYS A 230 5.28 -0.58 4.04
CA CYS A 230 4.17 -0.41 3.10
C CYS A 230 3.13 -1.53 3.20
N TYR A 231 1.92 -1.21 2.73
CA TYR A 231 0.86 -2.19 2.49
C TYR A 231 0.45 -2.08 1.04
N LEU A 232 0.53 -3.17 0.29
CA LEU A 232 0.02 -3.22 -1.08
C LEU A 232 -1.44 -3.66 -1.03
N LEU A 233 -2.33 -2.87 -1.62
CA LEU A 233 -3.78 -2.94 -1.42
C LEU A 233 -4.47 -3.41 -2.70
N LYS A 234 -5.41 -4.34 -2.56
CA LYS A 234 -6.16 -4.96 -3.66
C LYS A 234 -7.56 -5.36 -3.21
#